data_AF-A0A7W4K1K9-F1
#
_entry.id   AF-A0A7W4K1K9-F1
#
_cell.length_a   1.000
_cell.length_b   1.000
_cell.length_c   1.000
_cell.angle_alpha   90.00
_cell.angle_beta   90.00
_cell.angle_gamma   90.00
#
_symmetry.space_group_name_H-M   'P 1'
#
loop_
_entity.id
_entity.type
_entity.pdbx_description
1 polymer ?
#
loop_
_entity_poly.entity_id
_entity_poly.type
_entity_poly.pdbx_seq_one_letter_code
_entity_poly.pdbx_strand_id
1 'polypeptide(L)' 'MTEIVNLRKARKRKVRAEQAAIAASNRALHGRTPAERDRERQEAERTRRALDGARLSAEPEGDGQG' A
#
# COMPACT_ATOMS: atom_id res chain seq x y z
N MET A 1 -15.43 11.90 -39.40
CA MET A 1 -14.36 10.90 -39.56
C MET A 1 -14.31 10.11 -38.27
N THR A 2 -14.66 8.83 -38.29
CA THR A 2 -14.70 7.99 -37.07
C THR A 2 -13.39 7.23 -36.93
N GLU A 3 -12.71 7.41 -35.80
CA GLU A 3 -11.44 6.73 -35.53
C GLU A 3 -11.72 5.32 -34.99
N ILE A 4 -11.46 4.30 -35.81
CA ILE A 4 -11.68 2.91 -35.42
C ILE A 4 -10.51 2.47 -34.54
N VAL A 5 -10.72 2.48 -33.23
CA VAL A 5 -9.72 2.03 -32.26
C VAL A 5 -9.76 0.51 -32.06
N ASN A 6 -8.60 -0.13 -32.17
CA ASN A 6 -8.49 -1.57 -31.93
C ASN A 6 -8.37 -1.85 -30.42
N LEU A 7 -9.49 -2.24 -29.80
CA LEU A 7 -9.57 -2.54 -28.37
C LEU A 7 -8.64 -3.69 -27.93
N ARG A 8 -8.38 -4.68 -28.80
CA ARG A 8 -7.44 -5.77 -28.49
C ARG A 8 -6.02 -5.24 -28.32
N LYS A 9 -5.56 -4.36 -29.22
CA LYS A 9 -4.25 -3.72 -29.12
C LYS A 9 -4.17 -2.82 -27.87
N ALA A 10 -5.22 -2.06 -27.59
CA ALA A 10 -5.30 -1.22 -26.40
C ALA A 10 -5.18 -2.03 -25.10
N ARG A 11 -5.97 -3.10 -24.95
CA ARG A 11 -5.89 -4.02 -23.79
C ARG A 11 -4.49 -4.62 -23.64
N LYS A 12 -3.89 -5.09 -24.73
CA LYS A 12 -2.54 -5.67 -24.71
C LYS A 12 -1.47 -4.65 -24.29
N ARG A 13 -1.63 -3.38 -24.63
CA ARG A 13 -0.74 -2.31 -24.16
C ARG A 13 -0.91 -2.07 -22.66
N LYS A 14 -2.15 -1.99 -22.17
CA LYS A 14 -2.45 -1.83 -20.74
C LYS A 14 -1.82 -2.94 -19.90
N VAL A 15 -2.05 -4.21 -20.27
CA VAL A 15 -1.46 -5.36 -19.56
C VAL A 15 0.06 -5.28 -19.52
N ARG A 16 0.71 -4.93 -20.64
CA ARG A 16 2.18 -4.79 -20.63
C ARG A 16 2.68 -3.65 -19.74
N ALA A 17 1.96 -2.54 -19.69
CA ALA A 17 2.30 -1.43 -18.81
C ALA A 17 2.16 -1.81 -17.33
N GLU A 18 1.10 -2.52 -16.96
CA GLU A 18 0.89 -3.05 -15.60
C GLU A 18 2.01 -4.01 -15.19
N GLN A 19 2.35 -4.97 -16.05
CA GLN A 19 3.44 -5.91 -15.79
C GLN A 19 4.79 -5.19 -15.65
N ALA A 20 5.06 -4.15 -16.43
CA ALA A 20 6.28 -3.36 -16.32
C ALA A 20 6.34 -2.57 -15.00
N ALA A 21 5.21 -2.01 -14.54
CA ALA A 21 5.11 -1.32 -13.26
C ALA A 21 5.34 -2.28 -12.08
N ILE A 22 4.72 -3.46 -12.11
CA ILE A 22 4.95 -4.52 -11.12
C ILE A 22 6.42 -4.93 -11.11
N ALA A 23 7.03 -5.15 -12.28
CA ALA A 23 8.44 -5.51 -12.37
C ALA A 23 9.38 -4.39 -11.88
N ALA A 24 9.01 -3.11 -12.05
CA ALA A 24 9.77 -1.99 -11.49
C ALA A 24 9.68 -1.95 -9.96
N SER A 25 8.48 -2.13 -9.40
CA SER A 25 8.27 -2.24 -7.95
C SER A 25 9.04 -3.43 -7.36
N ASN A 26 8.92 -4.61 -7.98
CA ASN A 26 9.65 -5.80 -7.56
C ASN A 26 11.16 -5.62 -7.65
N ARG A 27 11.68 -4.92 -8.68
CA ARG A 27 13.12 -4.59 -8.76
C ARG A 27 13.57 -3.65 -7.64
N ALA A 28 12.76 -2.66 -7.27
CA ALA A 28 13.06 -1.78 -6.14
C ALA A 28 13.04 -2.53 -4.79
N LEU A 29 12.21 -3.57 -4.69
CA LEU A 29 12.17 -4.47 -3.52
C LEU A 29 13.26 -5.55 -3.57
N HIS A 30 13.69 -5.95 -4.76
CA HIS A 30 14.67 -6.99 -4.99
C HIS A 30 16.08 -6.43 -4.74
N GLY A 31 16.73 -6.92 -3.69
CA GLY A 31 17.97 -6.34 -3.17
C GLY A 31 17.86 -6.01 -1.68
N ARG A 32 16.64 -5.94 -1.13
CA ARG A 32 16.44 -5.94 0.32
C ARG A 32 16.83 -7.30 0.88
N THR A 33 17.84 -7.32 1.73
CA THR A 33 18.25 -8.49 2.48
C THR A 33 17.16 -8.90 3.49
N PRO A 34 17.09 -10.17 3.91
CA PRO A 34 16.15 -10.60 4.95
C PRO A 34 16.24 -9.73 6.22
N ALA A 35 17.45 -9.31 6.59
CA ALA A 35 17.69 -8.43 7.74
C ALA A 35 17.05 -7.03 7.58
N GLU A 36 17.04 -6.46 6.38
CA GLU A 36 16.39 -5.16 6.12
C GLU A 36 14.86 -5.28 6.14
N ARG A 37 14.31 -6.37 5.60
CA ARG A 37 12.88 -6.66 5.70
C ARG A 37 12.43 -6.85 7.15
N ASP A 38 13.23 -7.53 7.96
CA ASP A 38 12.92 -7.75 9.36
C ASP A 38 13.03 -6.47 10.19
N ARG A 39 14.02 -5.61 9.90
CA ARG A 39 14.11 -4.27 10.52
C ARG A 39 12.90 -3.41 10.19
N GLU A 40 12.52 -3.32 8.92
CA GLU A 40 11.34 -2.56 8.49
C GLU A 40 10.05 -3.10 9.13
N ARG A 41 9.91 -4.44 9.23
CA ARG A 41 8.79 -5.06 9.93
C ARG A 41 8.78 -4.69 11.42
N GLN A 42 9.93 -4.75 12.09
CA GLN A 42 10.03 -4.38 13.50
C GLN A 42 9.74 -2.90 13.73
N GLU A 43 10.19 -2.02 12.84
CA GLU A 43 9.90 -0.58 12.89
C GLU A 43 8.41 -0.29 12.66
N ALA A 44 7.79 -0.96 11.69
CA ALA A 44 6.35 -0.88 11.45
C ALA A 44 5.54 -1.37 12.67
N GLU A 45 5.94 -2.49 13.27
CA GLU A 45 5.32 -3.03 14.48
C GLU A 45 5.49 -2.10 15.69
N ARG A 46 6.67 -1.49 15.88
CA ARG A 46 6.89 -0.49 16.94
C ARG A 46 6.02 0.73 16.73
N THR A 47 5.94 1.23 15.50
CA THR A 47 5.10 2.39 15.14
C THR A 47 3.63 2.07 15.39
N ARG A 48 3.17 0.89 14.97
CA ARG A 48 1.80 0.41 15.20
C ARG A 48 1.49 0.33 16.70
N ARG A 49 2.36 -0.28 17.50
CA ARG A 49 2.19 -0.34 18.96
C ARG A 49 2.21 1.04 19.61
N ALA A 50 3.05 1.95 19.12
CA ALA A 50 3.10 3.32 19.62
C ALA A 50 1.78 4.05 19.32
N LEU A 51 1.22 3.88 18.12
CA LEU A 51 -0.07 4.43 17.73
C LEU A 51 -1.24 3.78 18.48
N ASP A 52 -1.22 2.46 18.66
CA ASP A 52 -2.22 1.71 19.41
C ASP A 52 -2.20 2.08 20.90
N GLY A 53 -1.01 2.28 21.48
CA GLY A 53 -0.85 2.75 22.87
C GLY A 53 -1.14 4.25 23.04
N ALA A 54 -0.94 5.06 21.98
CA ALA A 54 -1.34 6.46 21.93
C ALA A 54 -2.81 6.64 21.51
N ARG A 55 -3.53 5.55 21.23
CA ARG A 55 -4.96 5.58 20.94
C ARG A 55 -5.69 5.85 22.23
N LEU A 56 -5.84 7.13 22.55
CA LEU A 56 -6.83 7.59 23.51
C LEU A 56 -8.18 7.15 22.95
N SER A 57 -8.84 6.22 23.64
CA SER A 57 -10.22 5.84 23.38
C SER A 57 -11.03 7.11 23.17
N ALA A 58 -11.59 7.25 21.96
CA ALA A 58 -12.58 8.28 21.70
C ALA A 58 -13.86 7.88 22.45
N GLU A 59 -13.90 8.17 23.74
CA GLU A 59 -15.11 8.18 24.54
C GLU A 59 -14.85 9.10 25.75
N PRO A 60 -15.34 10.35 25.72
CA PRO A 60 -15.77 10.98 26.95
C PRO A 60 -17.09 10.32 27.34
N GLU A 61 -17.05 9.21 28.06
CA GLU A 61 -18.19 8.78 28.87
C GLU A 61 -18.25 9.71 30.09
N GLY A 62 -19.26 10.60 30.14
CA GLY A 62 -19.47 11.55 31.23
C GLY A 62 -20.62 12.53 30.99
N ASP A 63 -21.82 12.13 31.45
CA ASP A 63 -22.92 12.96 31.98
C ASP A 63 -23.95 13.58 31.02
N GLY A 64 -25.08 12.87 30.90
CA GLY A 64 -26.38 13.39 30.46
C GLY A 64 -27.51 12.82 31.29
N GLN A 65 -27.58 13.19 32.58
CA GLN A 65 -28.82 13.08 33.37
C GLN A 65 -29.83 14.10 32.84
N GLY A 66 -31.00 13.63 32.39
CA GLY A 66 -32.13 14.44 31.92
C GLY A 66 -33.18 13.60 31.22
#